data_AF-A0A2M7UGN4-F1
#
_entry.id   AF-A0A2M7UGN4-F1
#
_cell.length_a   1.000
_cell.length_b   1.000
_cell.length_c   1.000
_cell.angle_alpha   90.00
_cell.angle_beta   90.00
_cell.angle_gamma   90.00
#
_symmetry.space_group_name_H-M   'P 1'
#
loop_
_entity.id
_entity.type
_entity.pdbx_description
1 polymer ?
#
loop_
_entity_poly.entity_id
_entity_poly.type
_entity_poly.pdbx_seq_one_letter_code
_entity_poly.pdbx_strand_id
1 'polypeptide(L)' 'MNSSAMQLVDVFVFRKTVTGVEFLLLKRAADEEYPHIWQCVSGGIVPGEKAWQAAIREMHEETGFRPVRF' A
#
# COMPACT_ATOMS: atom_id res chain seq x y z
N MET A 1 -12.26 -12.72 22.64
CA MET A 1 -11.53 -12.64 21.35
C MET A 1 -10.16 -12.09 21.69
N ASN A 2 -9.09 -12.88 21.52
CA ASN A 2 -7.73 -12.31 21.62
C ASN A 2 -7.59 -11.36 20.43
N SER A 3 -7.62 -10.05 20.69
CA SER A 3 -7.37 -9.03 19.68
C SER A 3 -5.87 -9.05 19.38
N SER A 4 -5.46 -9.95 18.48
CA SER A 4 -4.15 -9.84 17.86
C SER A 4 -4.11 -8.49 17.14
N ALA A 5 -3.20 -7.60 17.54
CA ALA A 5 -3.03 -6.34 16.82
C ALA A 5 -2.66 -6.65 15.37
N MET A 6 -3.49 -6.22 14.42
CA MET A 6 -3.20 -6.36 13.00
C MET A 6 -2.04 -5.42 12.66
N GLN A 7 -0.97 -5.96 12.12
CA GLN A 7 0.15 -5.17 11.63
C GLN A 7 -0.11 -4.79 10.18
N LEU A 8 0.12 -3.52 9.86
CA LEU A 8 -0.14 -2.94 8.55
C LEU A 8 1.11 -2.25 8.02
N VAL A 9 1.17 -2.08 6.70
CA VAL A 9 2.12 -1.22 6.01
C VAL A 9 1.36 -0.23 5.14
N ASP A 10 1.84 1.02 5.13
CA ASP A 10 1.41 2.05 4.18
C ASP A 10 2.57 2.40 3.26
N VAL A 11 2.33 2.37 1.95
CA VAL A 11 3.35 2.56 0.92
C VAL A 11 3.04 3.81 0.10
N PHE A 12 3.81 4.86 0.34
CA PHE A 12 3.72 6.12 -0.40
C PHE A 12 4.57 6.08 -1.66
N VAL A 13 3.99 5.59 -2.76
CA VAL A 13 4.63 5.63 -4.07
C VAL A 13 4.61 7.06 -4.59
N PHE A 14 5.78 7.59 -4.95
CA PHE A 14 5.89 8.95 -5.47
C PHE A 14 6.77 9.01 -6.71
N ARG A 15 6.55 10.06 -7.50
CA ARG A 15 7.46 10.49 -8.56
C ARG A 15 7.84 11.96 -8.36
N LYS A 16 9.05 12.30 -8.80
CA LYS A 16 9.50 13.69 -8.89
C LYS A 16 9.08 14.23 -10.26
N THR A 17 8.55 15.44 -10.28
CA THR A 17 8.22 16.20 -11.48
C THR A 17 8.99 17.52 -11.49
N VAL A 18 8.86 18.30 -12.56
CA VAL A 18 9.47 19.64 -12.65
C VAL A 18 8.87 20.63 -11.63
N THR A 19 7.65 20.37 -11.16
CA THR A 19 6.91 21.26 -10.24
C THR A 19 6.86 20.76 -8.80
N GLY A 20 7.29 19.52 -8.51
CA GLY A 20 7.29 18.98 -7.15
C GLY A 20 7.28 17.46 -7.07
N VAL A 21 6.63 16.94 -6.04
CA VAL A 21 6.43 15.50 -5.82
C VAL A 21 4.97 15.17 -6.01
N GLU A 22 4.68 14.13 -6.79
CA GLU A 22 3.33 13.58 -6.95
C GLU A 22 3.28 12.20 -6.30
N PHE A 23 2.18 11.93 -5.60
CA PHE A 23 1.91 10.64 -4.97
C PHE A 23 0.85 9.87 -5.77
N LEU A 24 1.05 8.57 -5.89
CA LEU A 24 0.02 7.67 -6.39
C LEU A 24 -1.00 7.43 -5.27
N LEU A 25 -2.27 7.73 -5.55
CA LEU A 25 -3.40 7.40 -4.69
C LEU A 25 -4.33 6.44 -5.44
N LEU A 26 -4.93 5.53 -4.69
CA LEU A 26 -5.92 4.58 -5.16
C LEU A 26 -7.28 4.96 -4.59
N LYS A 27 -8.32 4.87 -5.43
CA LYS A 27 -9.70 5.08 -5.00
C LYS A 27 -10.32 3.73 -4.66
N ARG A 28 -10.79 3.56 -3.42
CA ARG A 28 -11.42 2.32 -2.98
C ARG A 28 -12.70 2.04 -3.77
N ALA A 29 -12.92 0.76 -4.08
CA ALA A 29 -14.11 0.30 -4.79
C ALA A 29 -15.39 0.54 -3.96
N ALA A 30 -16.55 0.40 -4.59
CA ALA A 30 -17.84 0.68 -3.96
C ALA A 30 -18.25 -0.38 -2.93
N ASP A 31 -17.76 -1.59 -3.10
CA ASP A 31 -18.05 -2.80 -2.33
C ASP A 31 -17.01 -3.11 -1.25
N GLU A 32 -16.08 -2.20 -1.02
CA GLU A 32 -15.01 -2.30 -0.03
C GLU A 32 -15.35 -1.56 1.27
N GLU A 33 -14.71 -1.94 2.38
CA GLU A 33 -14.80 -1.18 3.63
C GLU A 33 -14.25 0.25 3.41
N TYR A 34 -14.95 1.27 3.92
CA TYR A 34 -14.68 2.68 3.62
C TYR A 34 -14.66 2.99 2.12
N PRO A 35 -15.80 2.86 1.42
CA PRO A 35 -15.83 3.00 -0.03
C PRO A 35 -15.51 4.42 -0.49
N HIS A 36 -14.99 4.54 -1.71
CA HIS A 36 -14.73 5.78 -2.44
C HIS A 36 -13.70 6.76 -1.87
N ILE A 37 -13.05 6.46 -0.73
CA ILE A 37 -11.93 7.26 -0.24
C ILE A 37 -10.70 7.07 -1.13
N TRP A 38 -9.84 8.08 -1.15
CA TRP A 38 -8.52 8.01 -1.75
C TRP A 38 -7.48 7.70 -0.68
N GLN A 39 -6.62 6.73 -0.95
CA GLN A 39 -5.58 6.30 -0.02
C GLN A 39 -4.29 5.92 -0.75
N CYS A 40 -3.18 5.84 -0.02
CA CYS A 40 -1.97 5.17 -0.49
C CYS A 40 -2.21 3.66 -0.65
N VAL A 41 -1.23 2.97 -1.24
CA VAL A 41 -1.18 1.51 -1.15
C VAL A 41 -1.06 1.12 0.32
N SER A 42 -1.90 0.18 0.77
CA SER A 42 -1.91 -0.26 2.16
C SER A 42 -2.25 -1.74 2.23
N GLY A 43 -1.74 -2.43 3.24
CA GLY A 43 -2.18 -3.80 3.49
C GLY A 43 -1.55 -4.47 4.69
N GLY A 44 -2.05 -5.67 4.97
CA GLY A 44 -1.72 -6.45 6.16
C GLY A 44 -0.37 -7.14 6.02
N ILE A 45 0.42 -7.14 7.09
CA ILE A 45 1.60 -8.01 7.19
C ILE A 45 1.12 -9.41 7.55
N VAL A 46 1.44 -10.41 6.70
CA VAL A 46 1.05 -11.79 6.96
C VAL A 46 2.05 -12.50 7.90
N PRO A 47 1.67 -13.59 8.59
CA PRO A 47 2.58 -14.31 9.48
C PRO A 47 3.88 -14.75 8.77
N GLY A 48 5.02 -14.39 9.35
CA GLY A 48 6.35 -14.69 8.79
C GLY A 48 6.87 -13.68 7.76
N GLU A 49 6.06 -12.68 7.40
CA GLU A 49 6.45 -11.60 6.47
C GLU A 49 7.11 -10.44 7.22
N LYS A 50 8.23 -9.91 6.71
CA LYS A 50 8.81 -8.65 7.19
C LYS A 50 8.05 -7.47 6.58
N ALA A 51 7.98 -6.34 7.28
CA ALA A 51 7.28 -5.14 6.79
C ALA A 51 7.69 -4.71 5.37
N TRP A 52 8.98 -4.76 5.03
CA TRP A 52 9.42 -4.39 3.67
C TRP A 52 9.00 -5.41 2.60
N GLN A 53 8.80 -6.68 2.96
CA GLN A 53 8.29 -7.71 2.06
C GLN A 53 6.81 -7.47 1.78
N ALA A 54 6.04 -7.19 2.83
CA ALA A 54 4.63 -6.78 2.71
C ALA A 54 4.50 -5.55 1.81
N ALA A 55 5.33 -4.53 2.02
CA ALA A 55 5.30 -3.31 1.21
C ALA A 55 5.52 -3.58 -0.29
N ILE A 56 6.43 -4.48 -0.66
CA ILE A 56 6.63 -4.86 -2.07
C ILE A 56 5.41 -5.61 -2.61
N ARG A 57 4.89 -6.57 -1.83
CA ARG A 57 3.75 -7.41 -2.23
C ARG A 57 2.51 -6.57 -2.47
N GLU A 58 2.11 -5.76 -1.50
CA GLU A 58 0.93 -4.88 -1.58
C GLU A 58 1.06 -3.89 -2.74
N MET A 59 2.25 -3.29 -2.92
CA MET A 59 2.50 -2.41 -4.08
C MET A 59 2.29 -3.15 -5.40
N HIS A 60 2.75 -4.39 -5.52
CA HIS A 60 2.55 -5.17 -6.73
C HIS A 60 1.09 -5.60 -6.92
N GLU A 61 0.39 -6.00 -5.86
CA GLU A 61 -1.01 -6.45 -5.92
C GLU A 61 -1.96 -5.32 -6.34
N GLU A 62 -1.80 -4.13 -5.78
CA GLU A 62 -2.72 -3.03 -6.04
C GLU A 62 -2.36 -2.17 -7.26
N THR A 63 -1.08 -2.15 -7.67
CA THR A 63 -0.60 -1.25 -8.74
C THR A 63 0.09 -1.96 -9.90
N GLY A 64 0.48 -3.23 -9.73
CA GLY A 64 1.31 -3.97 -10.67
C GLY A 64 2.78 -3.56 -10.69
N PHE A 65 3.20 -2.53 -9.93
CA PHE A 65 4.58 -2.06 -9.94
C PHE A 65 5.52 -2.96 -9.14
N ARG A 66 6.77 -3.04 -9.62
CA ARG A 66 7.86 -3.76 -8.95
C ARG A 66 9.08 -2.85 -8.79
N PRO A 67 9.80 -2.97 -7.67
CA PRO A 67 11.03 -2.23 -7.46
C PRO A 67 12.11 -2.72 -8.44
N VAL A 68 12.79 -1.79 -9.10
CA VAL A 68 13.90 -2.08 -10.02
C VAL A 68 15.21 -2.29 -9.28
N ARG A 69 15.33 -1.75 -8.06
CA ARG A 69 16.52 -1.83 -7.20
C ARG A 69 16.11 -1.86 -5.72
N PHE A 70 16.88 -2.58 -4.91
CA PHE A 70 16.82 -2.62 -3.46
C PHE A 70 18.12 -2.11 -2.83
#